data_AF-A0A0M9ZPA7-F1
#
_entry.id   AF-A0A0M9ZPA7-F1
#
_cell.length_a   1.000
_cell.length_b   1.000
_cell.length_c   1.000
_cell.angle_alpha   90.00
_cell.angle_beta   90.00
_cell.angle_gamma   90.00
#
_symmetry.space_group_name_H-M   'P 1'
#
loop_
_entity.id
_entity.type
_entity.pdbx_description
1 polymer ?
#
loop_
_entity_poly.entity_id
_entity_poly.type
_entity_poly.pdbx_seq_one_letter_code
_entity_poly.pdbx_strand_id
1 'polypeptide(L)' 'MGESLPGAGIKLHAKPGDTVTAGQPLLTLHTDTPARFEVGGSYDIGAAGTDFAAAPVVLERIA' A
#
# COMPACT_ATOMS: atom_id res chain seq x y z
N MET A 1 -22.70 12.40 9.59
CA MET A 1 -21.70 12.90 8.63
C MET A 1 -20.36 12.64 9.29
N GLY A 2 -19.59 11.66 8.81
CA GLY A 2 -18.48 11.06 9.56
C GLY A 2 -17.27 11.98 9.65
N GLU A 3 -16.90 12.37 10.86
CA GLU A 3 -15.61 12.97 11.19
C GLU A 3 -14.49 11.94 10.97
N SER A 4 -13.44 12.32 10.22
CA SER A 4 -12.22 11.52 10.13
C SER A 4 -11.51 11.54 11.49
N LEU A 5 -11.36 10.38 12.13
CA LEU A 5 -10.73 10.25 13.44
C LEU A 5 -9.20 10.48 13.33
N PRO A 6 -8.56 11.14 14.32
CA PRO A 6 -7.11 11.24 14.37
C PRO A 6 -6.51 9.83 14.55
N GLY A 7 -5.90 9.28 13.49
CA GLY A 7 -5.31 7.94 13.49
C GLY A 7 -5.85 6.99 12.40
N ALA A 8 -6.86 7.39 11.63
CA ALA A 8 -7.28 6.62 10.46
C ALA A 8 -6.17 6.64 9.38
N GLY A 9 -5.78 5.47 8.88
CA GLY A 9 -4.71 5.37 7.87
C GLY A 9 -4.29 3.95 7.54
N ILE A 10 -3.32 3.83 6.63
CA ILE A 10 -2.75 2.54 6.22
C ILE A 10 -1.26 2.57 6.48
N LYS A 11 -0.75 1.54 7.16
CA LYS A 11 0.68 1.27 7.25
C LYS A 11 1.07 0.28 6.16
N LEU A 12 2.05 0.63 5.33
CA LEU A 12 2.65 -0.30 4.37
C LEU A 12 3.85 -0.99 5.04
N HIS A 13 3.85 -2.33 5.03
CA HIS A 13 4.97 -3.14 5.53
C HIS A 13 5.94 -3.53 4.40
N ALA A 14 5.42 -3.69 3.18
CA ALA A 14 6.20 -3.94 1.97
C ALA A 14 6.10 -2.74 1.02
N LYS A 15 7.17 -2.47 0.29
CA LYS A 15 7.20 -1.46 -0.78
C LYS A 15 7.08 -2.14 -2.15
N PRO A 16 6.62 -1.43 -3.18
CA PRO A 16 6.70 -1.93 -4.55
C PRO A 16 8.12 -2.41 -4.89
N GLY A 17 8.24 -3.63 -5.42
CA GLY A 17 9.52 -4.29 -5.73
C GLY A 17 10.13 -5.09 -4.59
N ASP A 18 9.59 -5.02 -3.37
CA ASP A 18 10.07 -5.84 -2.26
C ASP A 18 9.67 -7.31 -2.47
N THR A 19 10.58 -8.23 -2.14
CA THR A 19 10.28 -9.66 -2.18
C THR A 19 9.51 -10.05 -0.93
N VAL A 20 8.33 -10.63 -1.11
CA VAL A 20 7.43 -11.01 -0.02
C VAL A 20 7.15 -12.51 -0.03
N THR A 21 6.78 -13.06 1.13
CA THR A 21 6.46 -14.47 1.29
C THR A 21 4.99 -14.67 1.67
N ALA A 22 4.45 -15.87 1.41
CA ALA A 22 3.07 -16.19 1.78
C ALA A 22 2.84 -16.04 3.29
N GLY A 23 1.78 -15.32 3.66
CA GLY A 23 1.46 -15.01 5.06
C GLY A 23 2.15 -13.75 5.61
N GLN A 24 3.09 -13.15 4.88
CA GLN A 24 3.67 -11.86 5.25
C GLN A 24 2.62 -10.75 5.07
N PRO A 25 2.34 -9.93 6.11
CA PRO A 25 1.43 -8.81 5.97
C PRO A 25 2.03 -7.75 5.04
N LEU A 26 1.26 -7.30 4.04
CA LEU A 26 1.69 -6.23 3.13
C LEU A 26 1.30 -4.84 3.64
N LEU A 27 0.14 -4.75 4.27
CA LEU A 27 -0.41 -3.51 4.82
C LEU A 27 -1.23 -3.77 6.09
N THR A 28 -1.43 -2.73 6.88
CA THR A 28 -2.39 -2.72 8.00
C THR A 28 -3.29 -1.51 7.89
N LEU A 29 -4.60 -1.74 7.89
CA LEU A 29 -5.61 -0.70 7.93
C LEU A 29 -5.93 -0.35 9.39
N HIS A 30 -5.79 0.92 9.74
CA HIS A 30 -6.19 1.48 11.02
C HIS A 30 -7.49 2.27 10.81
N THR A 31 -8.62 1.72 11.26
CA THR A 31 -9.93 2.37 11.18
C THR A 31 -10.89 1.76 12.20
N ASP A 32 -11.77 2.58 12.76
CA ASP A 32 -12.88 2.14 13.61
C ASP A 32 -14.09 1.63 12.80
N THR A 33 -14.09 1.81 11.47
CA THR A 33 -15.16 1.34 10.59
C THR A 33 -14.64 0.44 9.47
N PRO A 34 -14.10 -0.75 9.77
CA PRO A 34 -13.45 -1.62 8.78
C PRO A 34 -14.39 -2.10 7.69
N ALA A 35 -15.68 -2.30 8.00
CA ALA A 35 -16.69 -2.75 7.03
C ALA A 35 -16.97 -1.75 5.89
N ARG A 36 -16.42 -0.53 5.94
CA ARG A 36 -16.54 0.47 4.87
C ARG A 36 -15.42 0.39 3.84
N PHE A 37 -14.38 -0.40 4.09
CA PHE A 37 -13.18 -0.43 3.26
C PHE A 37 -12.92 -1.84 2.72
N GLU A 38 -12.88 -1.95 1.40
CA GLU A 38 -12.41 -3.14 0.69
C GLU A 38 -10.95 -2.91 0.28
N VAL A 39 -10.03 -3.72 0.79
CA VAL A 39 -8.58 -3.66 0.45
C VAL A 39 -8.16 -4.69 -0.59
N GLY A 40 -9.05 -5.63 -0.93
CA GLY A 40 -8.80 -6.63 -1.96
C GLY A 40 -8.52 -5.98 -3.31
N GLY A 41 -7.53 -6.48 -4.04
CA GLY A 41 -7.16 -5.95 -5.36
C GLY A 41 -6.39 -4.62 -5.33
N SER A 42 -6.02 -4.11 -4.15
CA SER A 42 -5.23 -2.87 -4.02
C SER A 42 -3.73 -3.07 -4.32
N TYR A 43 -3.29 -4.30 -4.56
CA TYR A 43 -1.91 -4.65 -4.86
C TYR A 43 -1.86 -5.81 -5.86
N ASP A 44 -0.73 -5.92 -6.55
CA ASP A 44 -0.39 -7.05 -7.42
C ASP A 44 0.88 -7.74 -6.89
N ILE A 45 0.94 -9.07 -7.01
CA ILE A 45 2.11 -9.86 -6.62
C ILE A 45 2.60 -10.61 -7.85
N GLY A 46 3.74 -10.17 -8.38
CA GLY A 46 4.44 -10.86 -9.47
C GLY A 46 5.19 -12.11 -9.00
N ALA A 47 5.60 -12.94 -9.96
CA ALA A 47 6.47 -14.08 -9.68
C ALA A 47 7.83 -13.63 -9.12
N ALA A 48 8.49 -14.50 -8.33
CA ALA A 48 9.83 -14.22 -7.85
C ALA A 48 10.80 -14.00 -9.02
N GLY A 49 11.61 -12.94 -8.93
CA GLY A 49 12.54 -12.55 -10.01
C GLY A 49 11.90 -11.76 -11.15
N THR A 50 10.63 -11.36 -11.03
CA THR A 50 10.04 -10.34 -11.91
C THR A 50 10.83 -9.05 -11.79
N ASP A 51 11.33 -8.53 -12.91
CA ASP A 51 11.99 -7.23 -12.95
C ASP A 51 11.05 -6.12 -12.46
N PHE A 52 11.56 -5.27 -11.57
CA PHE A 52 10.84 -4.11 -11.07
C PHE A 52 11.75 -2.88 -11.13
N ALA A 53 11.30 -1.85 -11.85
CA ALA A 53 11.95 -0.55 -11.89
C ALA A 53 11.05 0.49 -11.22
N ALA A 54 11.49 1.06 -10.10
CA ALA A 54 10.74 2.10 -9.41
C ALA A 54 10.69 3.39 -10.24
N ALA A 55 9.48 3.92 -10.46
CA ALA A 55 9.32 5.24 -11.05
C ALA A 55 9.87 6.33 -10.12
N PRO A 56 10.47 7.41 -10.65
CA PRO A 56 10.93 8.52 -9.83
C PRO A 56 9.74 9.22 -9.15
N VAL A 57 9.89 9.53 -7.86
CA VAL A 57 8.85 10.22 -7.08
C VAL A 57 8.63 11.65 -7.57
N VAL A 58 9.71 12.31 -8.01
CA VAL A 58 9.65 13.63 -8.64
C VAL A 58 9.84 13.45 -10.13
N LEU A 59 8.80 13.75 -10.90
CA LEU A 59 8.85 13.65 -12.37
C LEU A 59 9.58 14.85 -12.98
N GLU A 60 9.28 16.05 -12.51
CA GLU A 60 9.84 17.30 -13.02
C GLU A 60 9.84 18.39 -11.94
N ARG A 61 10.72 19.38 -12.08
CA ARG A 61 10.68 20.65 -11.34
C ARG A 61 10.56 21.79 -12.34
N ILE A 62 9.48 22.56 -12.26
CA ILE A 62 9.25 23.74 -13.12
C ILE A 62 9.80 24.98 -12.44
N ALA A 63 10.49 25.82 -13.21
CA ALA A 63 11.06 27.10 -12.79
C ALA A 63 10.14 28.27 -13.17
#